data_AF-A0A7K1TGG9-F1
#
_entry.id   AF-A0A7K1TGG9-F1
#
_cell.length_a   1.000
_cell.length_b   1.000
_cell.length_c   1.000
_cell.angle_alpha   90.00
_cell.angle_beta   90.00
_cell.angle_gamma   90.00
#
_symmetry.space_group_name_H-M   'P 1'
#
loop_
_entity.id
_entity.type
_entity.pdbx_description
1 polymer ?
#
loop_
_entity_poly.entity_id
_entity_poly.type
_entity_poly.pdbx_seq_one_letter_code
_entity_poly.pdbx_strand_id
1 'polypeptide(L)'
;MEKWHSLTASYQWLCTKLKWVLGLRYPLPSTTNAEEVPSRALLTQLLTGRGGRAAWEPAADELVRFGPASLALVQEALTKELDKPHLYRLAQVGARLATPAARQQLVAMAQGTSLPARAAALRALSSFASVPADAPLFHRLLEEEMQLAQALLHGMATADAELQAALHYELGQGRQRLLGLLLQVYERPPLVAALRNVKHLAGERQASALAPLHNLIPAPFYRGLLALLDTGQLPDKLQAFDSLLGPLTAAEPIQTLLVRCGVAAFSAWTVGVALRQWRPQPDTVAHLYPHLFSADPLIRESAYAVWQRLPVQRPAAYDTLLAQYPALASLSINDSGSESCISVQARVRMLKGTTLFAETPENVLAAIVPIMQEVTFEAAAEIFHKGTLGASLFIVCQGAVTVFDGARSLATFGPGDFFGELALLDAEPRSATAVAQGPVRAFRLDQADFYDVLEERGEVLRTILRVLCRRLRRQNEQL
;
A
#
# COMPACT_ATOMS: atom_id res chain seq x y z
N MET A 1 39.75 12.78 -2.55
CA MET A 1 39.53 11.78 -1.48
C MET A 1 38.41 12.18 -0.51
N GLU A 2 37.94 13.44 -0.49
CA GLU A 2 36.81 13.88 0.37
C GLU A 2 35.40 13.48 -0.13
N LYS A 3 35.19 13.26 -1.44
CA LYS A 3 33.90 12.80 -1.99
C LYS A 3 33.50 11.35 -1.64
N TRP A 4 34.42 10.55 -1.09
CA TRP A 4 34.17 9.14 -0.73
C TRP A 4 33.77 8.95 0.75
N HIS A 5 33.97 9.97 1.59
CA HIS A 5 33.61 9.92 3.02
C HIS A 5 32.13 10.26 3.27
N SER A 6 31.45 11.05 2.42
CA SER A 6 30.01 11.30 2.55
C SER A 6 29.16 10.11 2.14
N LEU A 7 29.56 9.38 1.09
CA LEU A 7 28.87 8.16 0.64
C LEU A 7 28.96 7.01 1.65
N THR A 8 30.07 6.90 2.38
CA THR A 8 30.24 5.86 3.42
C THR A 8 29.43 6.17 4.67
N ALA A 9 29.29 7.43 5.06
CA ALA A 9 28.40 7.85 6.16
C ALA A 9 26.91 7.61 5.84
N SER A 10 26.46 7.96 4.63
CA SER A 10 25.10 7.67 4.16
C SER A 10 24.82 6.17 4.03
N TYR A 11 25.83 5.38 3.65
CA TYR A 11 25.73 3.90 3.62
C TYR A 11 25.63 3.29 5.03
N GLN A 12 26.39 3.81 5.99
CA GLN A 12 26.35 3.36 7.39
C GLN A 12 25.04 3.74 8.07
N TRP A 13 24.47 4.92 7.74
CA TRP A 13 23.15 5.37 8.17
C TRP A 13 22.02 4.50 7.58
N LEU A 14 22.07 4.22 6.25
CA LEU A 14 21.13 3.34 5.57
C LEU A 14 21.19 1.91 6.13
N CYS A 15 22.39 1.38 6.39
CA CYS A 15 22.59 0.07 7.02
C CYS A 15 22.08 -0.01 8.47
N THR A 16 22.10 1.11 9.20
CA THR A 16 21.61 1.17 10.59
C THR A 16 20.08 1.20 10.64
N LYS A 17 19.40 1.93 9.73
CA LYS A 17 17.92 1.87 9.60
C LYS A 17 17.43 0.58 8.90
N LEU A 18 18.17 0.02 7.93
CA LEU A 18 17.82 -1.24 7.24
C LEU A 18 17.83 -2.47 8.16
N LYS A 19 18.66 -2.47 9.21
CA LYS A 19 18.71 -3.56 10.21
C LYS A 19 17.39 -3.72 10.99
N TRP A 20 16.62 -2.65 11.17
CA TRP A 20 15.32 -2.68 11.86
C TRP A 20 14.19 -3.20 10.96
N VAL A 21 14.19 -2.83 9.68
CA VAL A 21 13.24 -3.33 8.66
C VAL A 21 13.39 -4.84 8.42
N LEU A 22 14.57 -5.39 8.71
CA LEU A 22 14.90 -6.82 8.56
C LEU A 22 14.66 -7.67 9.82
N GLY A 23 14.19 -7.08 10.93
CA GLY A 23 13.82 -7.82 12.13
C GLY A 23 15.00 -8.40 12.92
N LEU A 24 16.19 -7.79 12.84
CA LEU A 24 17.32 -8.15 13.70
C LEU A 24 17.20 -7.41 15.04
N ARG A 25 17.00 -8.17 16.12
CA ARG A 25 16.85 -7.68 17.50
C ARG A 25 18.09 -6.89 17.96
N TYR A 26 17.90 -5.76 18.62
CA TYR A 26 18.89 -5.15 19.51
C TYR A 26 18.28 -4.88 20.90
N PRO A 27 19.09 -4.96 21.98
CA PRO A 27 18.62 -4.75 23.34
C PRO A 27 18.35 -3.26 23.59
N LEU A 28 17.38 -3.00 24.48
CA LEU A 28 16.91 -1.67 24.88
C LEU A 28 18.06 -0.80 25.42
N PRO A 29 18.12 0.52 25.12
CA PRO A 29 18.89 1.44 25.92
C PRO A 29 18.14 1.69 27.24
N SER A 30 18.76 1.30 28.34
CA SER A 30 18.34 1.70 29.68
C SER A 30 18.77 3.15 29.93
N THR A 31 17.83 4.09 29.86
CA THR A 31 17.97 5.38 30.53
C THR A 31 16.66 5.75 31.20
N THR A 32 16.67 5.61 32.53
CA THR A 32 15.80 6.27 33.49
C THR A 32 15.78 7.78 33.26
N ASN A 33 14.58 8.37 33.15
CA ASN A 33 14.24 9.66 33.76
C ASN A 33 12.71 9.90 33.69
N ALA A 34 12.16 10.24 34.86
CA ALA A 34 10.88 10.89 35.17
C ALA A 34 9.55 10.27 34.68
N GLU A 35 8.70 9.95 35.66
CA GLU A 35 7.28 9.66 35.54
C GLU A 35 6.50 10.87 34.97
N GLU A 36 6.27 10.90 33.66
CA GLU A 36 5.08 11.55 33.11
C GLU A 36 4.14 10.44 32.66
N VAL A 37 2.98 10.33 33.33
CA VAL A 37 1.82 9.57 32.85
C VAL A 37 1.41 10.19 31.52
N PRO A 38 1.50 9.50 30.38
CA PRO A 38 1.19 10.17 29.13
C PRO A 38 -0.30 10.52 29.02
N SER A 39 -0.56 11.63 28.35
CA SER A 39 -1.84 12.33 28.40
C SER A 39 -2.94 11.56 27.64
N ARG A 40 -4.19 11.63 28.12
CA ARG A 40 -5.40 11.12 27.44
C ARG A 40 -5.48 11.50 25.95
N ALA A 41 -4.82 12.60 25.56
CA ALA A 41 -4.67 13.04 24.18
C ALA A 41 -3.87 12.05 23.31
N LEU A 42 -2.77 11.47 23.79
CA LEU A 42 -1.94 10.51 23.04
C LEU A 42 -2.68 9.18 22.79
N LEU A 43 -3.38 8.68 23.81
CA LEU A 43 -4.26 7.52 23.67
C LEU A 43 -5.38 7.78 22.65
N THR A 44 -5.97 8.97 22.69
CA THR A 44 -7.01 9.38 21.72
C THR A 44 -6.43 9.46 20.31
N GLN A 45 -5.21 9.98 20.13
CA GLN A 45 -4.53 10.02 18.84
C GLN A 45 -4.25 8.62 18.27
N LEU A 46 -3.84 7.66 19.11
CA LEU A 46 -3.65 6.27 18.68
C LEU A 46 -4.97 5.59 18.34
N LEU A 47 -6.02 5.78 19.13
CA LEU A 47 -7.34 5.17 18.86
C LEU A 47 -8.04 5.79 17.64
N THR A 48 -7.74 7.05 17.30
CA THR A 48 -8.35 7.76 16.17
C THR A 48 -7.47 7.78 14.90
N GLY A 49 -6.26 7.23 14.96
CA GLY A 49 -5.36 7.15 13.79
C GLY A 49 -4.73 8.48 13.37
N ARG A 50 -4.91 9.55 14.16
CA ARG A 50 -4.47 10.91 13.81
C ARG A 50 -3.04 11.26 14.23
N GLY A 51 -2.33 10.33 14.86
CA GLY A 51 -0.94 10.52 15.27
C GLY A 51 0.04 9.93 14.26
N GLY A 52 1.04 10.71 13.82
CA GLY A 52 2.20 10.19 13.10
C GLY A 52 3.01 9.19 13.93
N ARG A 53 3.94 8.47 13.31
CA ARG A 53 4.71 7.40 13.99
C ARG A 53 5.42 7.85 15.27
N ALA A 54 5.89 9.10 15.33
CA ALA A 54 6.54 9.68 16.51
C ALA A 54 5.61 9.73 17.74
N ALA A 55 4.30 9.94 17.55
CA ALA A 55 3.30 9.89 18.60
C ALA A 55 2.81 8.45 18.88
N TRP A 56 3.03 7.54 17.94
CA TRP A 56 2.56 6.16 18.05
C TRP A 56 3.38 5.32 19.06
N GLU A 57 4.71 5.40 19.05
CA GLU A 57 5.52 4.57 19.96
C GLU A 57 5.21 4.84 21.45
N PRO A 58 5.18 6.09 21.92
CA PRO A 58 4.81 6.39 23.31
C PRO A 58 3.40 5.93 23.67
N ALA A 59 2.43 6.15 22.77
CA ALA A 59 1.04 5.75 23.01
C ALA A 59 0.85 4.22 23.00
N ALA A 60 1.60 3.50 22.17
CA ALA A 60 1.60 2.04 22.17
C ALA A 60 2.24 1.48 23.44
N ASP A 61 3.32 2.10 23.93
CA ASP A 61 3.97 1.73 25.20
C ASP A 61 3.02 1.90 26.38
N GLU A 62 2.24 2.98 26.42
CA GLU A 62 1.19 3.17 27.42
C GLU A 62 0.13 2.07 27.38
N LEU A 63 -0.43 1.77 26.21
CA LEU A 63 -1.48 0.76 26.09
C LEU A 63 -0.98 -0.63 26.52
N VAL A 64 0.32 -0.90 26.30
CA VAL A 64 0.96 -2.12 26.81
C VAL A 64 1.09 -2.06 28.34
N ARG A 65 1.40 -0.90 28.93
CA ARG A 65 1.40 -0.70 30.40
C ARG A 65 0.01 -0.85 31.04
N PHE A 66 -1.06 -0.41 30.36
CA PHE A 66 -2.45 -0.62 30.80
C PHE A 66 -2.90 -2.10 30.76
N GLY A 67 -2.10 -2.98 30.15
CA GLY A 67 -2.32 -4.42 30.18
C GLY A 67 -3.62 -4.85 29.50
N PRO A 68 -4.28 -5.94 29.95
CA PRO A 68 -5.45 -6.52 29.28
C PRO A 68 -6.65 -5.57 29.11
N ALA A 69 -6.78 -4.53 29.94
CA ALA A 69 -7.84 -3.54 29.81
C ALA A 69 -7.73 -2.72 28.51
N SER A 70 -6.53 -2.61 27.93
CA SER A 70 -6.33 -1.92 26.66
C SER A 70 -6.93 -2.67 25.46
N LEU A 71 -7.14 -3.99 25.58
CA LEU A 71 -7.70 -4.83 24.51
C LEU A 71 -9.11 -4.40 24.10
N ALA A 72 -9.97 -4.04 25.06
CA ALA A 72 -11.32 -3.56 24.79
C ALA A 72 -11.31 -2.25 23.98
N LEU A 73 -10.40 -1.32 24.32
CA LEU A 73 -10.24 -0.05 23.60
C LEU A 73 -9.72 -0.28 22.18
N VAL A 74 -8.73 -1.17 22.02
CA VAL A 74 -8.20 -1.55 20.70
C VAL A 74 -9.28 -2.24 19.86
N GLN A 75 -10.11 -3.09 20.47
CA GLN A 75 -11.21 -3.76 19.77
C GLN A 75 -12.26 -2.77 19.27
N GLU A 76 -12.61 -1.76 20.06
CA GLU A 76 -13.53 -0.70 19.63
C GLU A 76 -12.93 0.13 18.48
N ALA A 77 -11.63 0.41 18.52
CA ALA A 77 -10.96 1.10 17.41
C ALA A 77 -10.99 0.24 16.14
N LEU A 78 -10.65 -1.04 16.22
CA LEU A 78 -10.60 -1.96 15.08
C LEU A 78 -11.92 -2.11 14.33
N THR A 79 -13.09 -1.92 14.98
CA THR A 79 -14.39 -2.03 14.30
C THR A 79 -14.75 -0.80 13.47
N LYS A 80 -14.11 0.35 13.72
CA LYS A 80 -14.40 1.62 13.05
C LYS A 80 -13.40 1.97 11.94
N GLU A 81 -12.36 1.15 11.78
CA GLU A 81 -11.12 1.53 11.11
C GLU A 81 -10.87 0.65 9.88
N LEU A 82 -10.48 1.27 8.78
CA LEU A 82 -10.26 0.61 7.48
C LEU A 82 -8.89 0.95 6.88
N ASP A 83 -8.12 1.85 7.51
CA ASP A 83 -6.83 2.26 7.01
C ASP A 83 -5.75 1.23 7.36
N LYS A 84 -5.07 0.73 6.33
CA LYS A 84 -4.12 -0.38 6.44
C LYS A 84 -3.00 -0.09 7.47
N PRO A 85 -2.32 1.08 7.49
CA PRO A 85 -1.29 1.40 8.48
C PRO A 85 -1.79 1.41 9.91
N HIS A 86 -3.00 1.95 10.15
CA HIS A 86 -3.56 2.05 11.49
C HIS A 86 -4.01 0.67 12.02
N LEU A 87 -4.60 -0.18 11.18
CA LEU A 87 -4.84 -1.59 11.49
C LEU A 87 -3.56 -2.34 11.90
N TYR A 88 -2.44 -2.12 11.18
CA TYR A 88 -1.14 -2.71 11.56
C TYR A 88 -0.67 -2.24 12.94
N ARG A 89 -0.75 -0.94 13.19
CA ARG A 89 -0.40 -0.31 14.46
C ARG A 89 -1.21 -0.86 15.63
N LEU A 90 -2.53 -1.00 15.46
CA LEU A 90 -3.44 -1.56 16.47
C LEU A 90 -3.14 -3.04 16.72
N ALA A 91 -2.96 -3.85 15.67
CA ALA A 91 -2.62 -5.27 15.80
C ALA A 91 -1.26 -5.47 16.51
N GLN A 92 -0.31 -4.55 16.30
CA GLN A 92 1.00 -4.61 16.96
C GLN A 92 0.92 -4.42 18.48
N VAL A 93 -0.02 -3.61 18.99
CA VAL A 93 -0.26 -3.50 20.44
C VAL A 93 -0.61 -4.88 21.03
N GLY A 94 -1.48 -5.64 20.35
CA GLY A 94 -1.81 -7.01 20.74
C GLY A 94 -0.60 -7.94 20.75
N ALA A 95 0.26 -7.87 19.74
CA ALA A 95 1.51 -8.64 19.70
C ALA A 95 2.47 -8.29 20.85
N ARG A 96 2.53 -7.02 21.25
CA ARG A 96 3.39 -6.55 22.34
C ARG A 96 2.88 -6.95 23.72
N LEU A 97 1.56 -7.02 23.92
CA LEU A 97 0.96 -7.52 25.15
C LEU A 97 1.26 -9.01 25.38
N ALA A 98 1.39 -9.79 24.29
CA ALA A 98 1.75 -11.21 24.33
C ALA A 98 0.86 -12.09 25.25
N THR A 99 -0.40 -11.70 25.47
CA THR A 99 -1.35 -12.44 26.31
C THR A 99 -2.23 -13.39 25.49
N PRO A 100 -2.80 -14.46 26.11
CA PRO A 100 -3.78 -15.32 25.44
C PRO A 100 -5.01 -14.56 24.93
N ALA A 101 -5.48 -13.56 25.68
CA ALA A 101 -6.60 -12.70 25.27
C ALA A 101 -6.26 -11.84 24.04
N ALA A 102 -5.05 -11.27 24.00
CA ALA A 102 -4.58 -10.54 22.82
C ALA A 102 -4.51 -11.44 21.58
N ARG A 103 -4.06 -12.69 21.76
CA ARG A 103 -4.04 -13.69 20.68
C ARG A 103 -5.46 -14.00 20.18
N GLN A 104 -6.42 -14.22 21.07
CA GLN A 104 -7.83 -14.47 20.69
C GLN A 104 -8.42 -13.30 19.89
N GLN A 105 -8.15 -12.06 20.29
CA GLN A 105 -8.59 -10.88 19.54
C GLN A 105 -7.96 -10.82 18.14
N LEU A 106 -6.67 -11.13 17.99
CA LEU A 106 -6.02 -11.19 16.69
C LEU A 106 -6.57 -12.32 15.81
N VAL A 107 -6.91 -13.48 16.40
CA VAL A 107 -7.56 -14.59 15.69
C VAL A 107 -8.96 -14.19 15.22
N ALA A 108 -9.72 -13.46 16.03
CA ALA A 108 -11.01 -12.89 15.63
C ALA A 108 -10.87 -11.86 14.51
N MET A 109 -9.86 -10.99 14.58
CA MET A 109 -9.53 -10.02 13.54
C MET A 109 -9.15 -10.70 12.21
N ALA A 110 -8.45 -11.85 12.26
CA ALA A 110 -8.10 -12.63 11.07
C ALA A 110 -9.32 -13.28 10.38
N GLN A 111 -10.35 -13.64 11.15
CA GLN A 111 -11.60 -14.21 10.63
C GLN A 111 -12.54 -13.18 10.01
N GLY A 112 -12.31 -11.90 10.31
CA GLY A 112 -13.13 -10.82 9.77
C GLY A 112 -13.15 -10.81 8.24
N THR A 113 -14.11 -10.08 7.69
CA THR A 113 -14.28 -9.89 6.24
C THR A 113 -13.23 -8.96 5.64
N SER A 114 -12.52 -8.19 6.47
CA SER A 114 -11.48 -7.24 6.04
C SER A 114 -10.14 -7.96 5.81
N LEU A 115 -9.69 -8.03 4.55
CA LEU A 115 -8.39 -8.60 4.18
C LEU A 115 -7.19 -7.78 4.67
N PRO A 116 -7.23 -6.42 4.70
CA PRO A 116 -6.20 -5.62 5.36
C PRO A 116 -6.10 -5.94 6.85
N ALA A 117 -7.23 -6.08 7.55
CA ALA A 117 -7.25 -6.46 8.97
C ALA A 117 -6.69 -7.87 9.16
N ARG A 118 -7.07 -8.82 8.30
CA ARG A 118 -6.49 -10.17 8.29
C ARG A 118 -4.98 -10.15 8.10
N ALA A 119 -4.46 -9.36 7.17
CA ALA A 119 -3.02 -9.23 6.95
C ALA A 119 -2.29 -8.65 8.18
N ALA A 120 -2.86 -7.62 8.81
CA ALA A 120 -2.33 -7.03 10.04
C ALA A 120 -2.33 -8.03 11.21
N ALA A 121 -3.43 -8.76 11.39
CA ALA A 121 -3.57 -9.79 12.41
C ALA A 121 -2.56 -10.92 12.22
N LEU A 122 -2.42 -11.46 11.01
CA LEU A 122 -1.47 -12.55 10.72
C LEU A 122 -0.01 -12.13 10.96
N ARG A 123 0.33 -10.88 10.65
CA ARG A 123 1.64 -10.33 10.97
C ARG A 123 1.87 -10.25 12.48
N ALA A 124 0.90 -9.80 13.25
CA ALA A 124 0.97 -9.78 14.71
C ALA A 124 1.04 -11.19 15.31
N LEU A 125 0.22 -12.12 14.81
CA LEU A 125 0.19 -13.53 15.20
C LEU A 125 1.52 -14.26 14.94
N SER A 126 2.36 -13.76 14.03
CA SER A 126 3.71 -14.30 13.79
C SER A 126 4.62 -14.25 15.03
N SER A 127 4.27 -13.49 16.07
CA SER A 127 4.98 -13.47 17.36
C SER A 127 4.55 -14.57 18.34
N PHE A 128 3.35 -15.14 18.20
CA PHE A 128 2.75 -16.11 19.14
C PHE A 128 2.95 -17.56 18.72
N ALA A 129 3.16 -18.51 19.62
CA ALA A 129 3.16 -19.93 19.25
C ALA A 129 1.85 -20.37 18.56
N SER A 130 1.94 -21.36 17.67
CA SER A 130 0.76 -21.97 17.06
C SER A 130 -0.03 -22.73 18.12
N VAL A 131 -1.36 -22.67 18.04
CA VAL A 131 -2.27 -23.37 18.94
C VAL A 131 -3.08 -24.37 18.12
N PRO A 132 -2.94 -25.69 18.35
CA PRO A 132 -3.60 -26.72 17.53
C PRO A 132 -5.12 -26.57 17.44
N ALA A 133 -5.76 -26.03 18.48
CA ALA A 133 -7.21 -25.82 18.52
C ALA A 133 -7.73 -24.88 17.42
N ASP A 134 -6.90 -23.95 16.93
CA ASP A 134 -7.29 -23.01 15.87
C ASP A 134 -6.99 -23.53 14.46
N ALA A 135 -6.34 -24.69 14.32
CA ALA A 135 -5.94 -25.21 13.01
C ALA A 135 -7.12 -25.35 12.02
N PRO A 136 -8.31 -25.88 12.40
CA PRO A 136 -9.45 -25.97 11.48
C PRO A 136 -9.90 -24.62 10.93
N LEU A 137 -9.78 -23.58 11.75
CA LEU A 137 -10.14 -22.22 11.37
C LEU A 137 -9.16 -21.65 10.35
N PHE A 138 -7.86 -21.81 10.59
CA PHE A 138 -6.85 -21.35 9.65
C PHE A 138 -6.85 -22.15 8.34
N HIS A 139 -7.23 -23.43 8.36
CA HIS A 139 -7.46 -24.21 7.13
C HIS A 139 -8.59 -23.63 6.27
N ARG A 140 -9.73 -23.27 6.88
CA ARG A 140 -10.81 -22.58 6.15
C ARG A 140 -10.35 -21.27 5.53
N LEU A 141 -9.61 -20.45 6.28
CA LEU A 141 -9.06 -19.20 5.77
C LEU A 141 -8.05 -19.42 4.64
N LEU A 142 -7.27 -20.50 4.66
CA LEU A 142 -6.36 -20.88 3.56
C LEU A 142 -7.15 -21.21 2.29
N GLU A 143 -8.25 -21.93 2.41
CA GLU A 143 -9.14 -22.25 1.28
C GLU A 143 -9.77 -20.98 0.69
N GLU A 144 -10.29 -20.08 1.53
CA GLU A 144 -10.83 -18.78 1.09
C GLU A 144 -9.80 -17.96 0.31
N GLU A 145 -8.56 -17.87 0.80
CA GLU A 145 -7.49 -17.13 0.11
C GLU A 145 -7.05 -17.81 -1.20
N MET A 146 -7.09 -19.14 -1.26
CA MET A 146 -6.83 -19.90 -2.50
C MET A 146 -7.92 -19.67 -3.55
N GLN A 147 -9.19 -19.68 -3.14
CA GLN A 147 -10.33 -19.38 -4.02
C GLN A 147 -10.28 -17.94 -4.53
N LEU A 148 -9.94 -16.98 -3.66
CA LEU A 148 -9.74 -15.60 -4.06
C LEU A 148 -8.59 -15.49 -5.08
N ALA A 149 -7.47 -16.17 -4.84
CA ALA A 149 -6.36 -16.18 -5.78
C ALA A 149 -6.76 -16.77 -7.15
N GLN A 150 -7.55 -17.84 -7.18
CA GLN A 150 -8.10 -18.40 -8.42
C GLN A 150 -8.98 -17.39 -9.15
N ALA A 151 -9.90 -16.73 -8.45
CA ALA A 151 -10.77 -15.71 -9.05
C ALA A 151 -9.96 -14.54 -9.64
N LEU A 152 -8.93 -14.07 -8.93
CA LEU A 152 -8.03 -13.01 -9.42
C LEU A 152 -7.26 -13.47 -10.68
N LEU A 153 -6.74 -14.71 -10.71
CA LEU A 153 -6.04 -15.25 -11.87
C LEU A 153 -6.94 -15.36 -13.11
N HIS A 154 -8.17 -15.87 -12.95
CA HIS A 154 -9.17 -15.91 -14.03
C HIS A 154 -9.55 -14.51 -14.49
N GLY A 155 -9.69 -13.57 -13.56
CA GLY A 155 -9.89 -12.16 -13.85
C GLY A 155 -8.78 -11.55 -14.71
N MET A 156 -7.51 -11.93 -14.47
CA MET A 156 -6.38 -11.44 -15.26
C MET A 156 -6.46 -11.88 -16.73
N ALA A 157 -7.02 -13.05 -17.03
CA ALA A 157 -7.12 -13.56 -18.40
C ALA A 157 -8.05 -12.71 -19.28
N THR A 158 -9.00 -12.00 -18.67
CA THR A 158 -9.99 -11.16 -19.37
C THR A 158 -9.76 -9.65 -19.18
N ALA A 159 -8.82 -9.28 -18.33
CA ALA A 159 -8.50 -7.90 -17.96
C ALA A 159 -7.58 -7.20 -18.97
N ASP A 160 -7.68 -5.87 -19.04
CA ASP A 160 -6.71 -5.04 -19.75
C ASP A 160 -5.40 -4.87 -18.95
N ALA A 161 -4.41 -4.19 -19.52
CA ALA A 161 -3.09 -4.05 -18.89
C ALA A 161 -3.14 -3.33 -17.52
N GLU A 162 -4.00 -2.31 -17.35
CA GLU A 162 -4.12 -1.57 -16.09
C GLU A 162 -4.73 -2.46 -14.99
N LEU A 163 -5.81 -3.19 -15.31
CA LEU A 163 -6.45 -4.09 -14.37
C LEU A 163 -5.59 -5.33 -14.10
N GLN A 164 -4.88 -5.89 -15.09
CA GLN A 164 -3.92 -6.98 -14.88
C GLN A 164 -2.82 -6.57 -13.89
N ALA A 165 -2.27 -5.36 -14.01
CA ALA A 165 -1.26 -4.86 -13.08
C ALA A 165 -1.82 -4.73 -11.65
N ALA A 166 -3.04 -4.22 -11.50
CA ALA A 166 -3.72 -4.12 -10.22
C ALA A 166 -3.99 -5.50 -9.60
N LEU A 167 -4.50 -6.46 -10.38
CA LEU A 167 -4.74 -7.84 -9.94
C LEU A 167 -3.43 -8.54 -9.53
N HIS A 168 -2.34 -8.30 -10.26
CA HIS A 168 -1.02 -8.82 -9.90
C HIS A 168 -0.54 -8.29 -8.54
N TYR A 169 -0.78 -7.00 -8.25
CA TYR A 169 -0.50 -6.43 -6.93
C TYR A 169 -1.32 -7.14 -5.83
N GLU A 170 -2.61 -7.36 -6.04
CA GLU A 170 -3.48 -8.04 -5.07
C GLU A 170 -3.10 -9.51 -4.85
N LEU A 171 -2.71 -10.24 -5.90
CA LEU A 171 -2.14 -11.60 -5.77
C LEU A 171 -0.87 -11.59 -4.92
N GLY A 172 -0.05 -10.54 -5.05
CA GLY A 172 1.11 -10.33 -4.19
C GLY A 172 0.75 -10.16 -2.71
N GLN A 173 -0.35 -9.48 -2.39
CA GLN A 173 -0.87 -9.34 -1.03
C GLN A 173 -1.48 -10.66 -0.52
N GLY A 174 -2.26 -11.36 -1.36
CA GLY A 174 -2.83 -12.68 -1.05
C GLY A 174 -1.76 -13.71 -0.73
N ARG A 175 -0.67 -13.72 -1.50
CA ARG A 175 0.51 -14.53 -1.19
C ARG A 175 1.05 -14.26 0.21
N GLN A 176 1.17 -12.99 0.64
CA GLN A 176 1.65 -12.69 1.99
C GLN A 176 0.69 -13.19 3.08
N ARG A 177 -0.62 -13.08 2.87
CA ARG A 177 -1.64 -13.60 3.80
C ARG A 177 -1.58 -15.12 3.88
N LEU A 178 -1.50 -15.82 2.75
CA LEU A 178 -1.32 -17.27 2.68
C LEU A 178 -0.09 -17.72 3.48
N LEU A 179 1.04 -17.05 3.31
CA LEU A 179 2.24 -17.34 4.11
C LEU A 179 2.01 -17.14 5.61
N GLY A 180 1.31 -16.07 5.99
CA GLY A 180 0.93 -15.79 7.38
C GLY A 180 0.03 -16.88 7.97
N LEU A 181 -0.93 -17.38 7.19
CA LEU A 181 -1.84 -18.46 7.59
C LEU A 181 -1.10 -19.79 7.75
N LEU A 182 -0.20 -20.13 6.82
CA LEU A 182 0.63 -21.34 6.91
C LEU A 182 1.49 -21.35 8.19
N LEU A 183 2.00 -20.19 8.61
CA LEU A 183 2.76 -20.05 9.87
C LEU A 183 1.94 -20.27 11.15
N GLN A 184 0.60 -20.29 11.05
CA GLN A 184 -0.28 -20.60 12.18
C GLN A 184 -0.70 -22.08 12.22
N VAL A 185 -0.68 -22.75 11.07
CA VAL A 185 -1.06 -24.17 10.93
C VAL A 185 0.15 -25.10 11.11
N TYR A 186 1.30 -24.72 10.55
CA TYR A 186 2.49 -25.58 10.47
C TYR A 186 3.65 -25.03 11.31
N GLU A 187 4.62 -25.90 11.64
CA GLU A 187 5.75 -25.54 12.50
C GLU A 187 6.62 -24.43 11.89
N ARG A 188 6.99 -23.45 12.72
CA ARG A 188 7.69 -22.22 12.30
C ARG A 188 9.11 -22.40 11.76
N PRO A 189 10.01 -23.17 12.39
CA PRO A 189 11.42 -23.16 12.01
C PRO A 189 11.69 -23.58 10.54
N PRO A 190 11.13 -24.70 10.02
CA PRO A 190 11.36 -25.09 8.63
C PRO A 190 10.68 -24.13 7.65
N LEU A 191 9.52 -23.59 8.03
CA LEU A 191 8.72 -22.72 7.16
C LEU A 191 9.36 -21.34 6.97
N VAL A 192 9.84 -20.72 8.05
CA VAL A 192 10.52 -19.43 7.97
C VAL A 192 11.85 -19.54 7.20
N ALA A 193 12.59 -20.63 7.36
CA ALA A 193 13.84 -20.86 6.63
C ALA A 193 13.60 -21.01 5.12
N ALA A 194 12.63 -21.84 4.71
CA ALA A 194 12.24 -21.99 3.31
C ALA A 194 11.77 -20.65 2.70
N LEU A 195 10.90 -19.93 3.40
CA LEU A 195 10.32 -18.68 2.91
C LEU A 195 11.30 -17.50 2.85
N ARG A 196 12.32 -17.47 3.73
CA ARG A 196 13.40 -16.46 3.63
C ARG A 196 14.19 -16.63 2.34
N ASN A 197 14.49 -17.87 1.96
CA ASN A 197 15.26 -18.17 0.76
C ASN A 197 14.47 -17.83 -0.52
N VAL A 198 13.16 -18.08 -0.53
CA VAL A 198 12.29 -17.79 -1.68
C VAL A 198 12.18 -16.31 -2.01
N LYS A 199 12.22 -15.41 -1.01
CA LYS A 199 12.15 -13.95 -1.23
C LYS A 199 13.31 -13.39 -2.06
N HIS A 200 14.42 -14.12 -2.15
CA HIS A 200 15.65 -13.66 -2.81
C HIS A 200 16.02 -14.45 -4.07
N LEU A 201 15.29 -15.54 -4.35
CA LEU A 201 15.58 -16.44 -5.46
C LEU A 201 14.50 -16.29 -6.54
N ALA A 202 14.81 -16.64 -7.80
CA ALA A 202 13.85 -16.67 -8.91
C ALA A 202 13.93 -18.03 -9.62
N GLY A 203 12.83 -18.47 -10.23
CA GLY A 203 12.75 -19.68 -11.05
C GLY A 203 13.02 -20.97 -10.26
N GLU A 204 13.80 -21.89 -10.83
CA GLU A 204 14.10 -23.22 -10.27
C GLU A 204 14.63 -23.18 -8.82
N ARG A 205 15.38 -22.13 -8.47
CA ARG A 205 15.93 -21.94 -7.13
C ARG A 205 14.85 -21.67 -6.07
N GLN A 206 13.69 -21.12 -6.46
CA GLN A 206 12.53 -20.97 -5.57
C GLN A 206 11.85 -22.32 -5.31
N ALA A 207 11.70 -23.15 -6.34
CA ALA A 207 11.14 -24.50 -6.20
C ALA A 207 12.00 -25.36 -5.27
N SER A 208 13.33 -25.31 -5.41
CA SER A 208 14.26 -26.00 -4.50
C SER A 208 14.20 -25.45 -3.06
N ALA A 209 14.01 -24.14 -2.89
CA ALA A 209 13.86 -23.53 -1.56
C ALA A 209 12.56 -23.92 -0.85
N LEU A 210 11.53 -24.29 -1.61
CA LEU A 210 10.23 -24.74 -1.09
C LEU A 210 10.13 -26.25 -0.92
N ALA A 211 11.05 -27.04 -1.49
CA ALA A 211 11.06 -28.50 -1.38
C ALA A 211 10.90 -29.04 0.06
N PRO A 212 11.49 -28.42 1.11
CA PRO A 212 11.26 -28.85 2.50
C PRO A 212 9.80 -28.74 2.96
N LEU A 213 8.97 -27.91 2.32
CA LEU A 213 7.56 -27.72 2.63
C LEU A 213 6.66 -28.80 2.03
N HIS A 214 7.13 -29.55 1.04
CA HIS A 214 6.34 -30.58 0.35
C HIS A 214 5.84 -31.68 1.31
N ASN A 215 6.63 -31.99 2.35
CA ASN A 215 6.29 -33.00 3.35
C ASN A 215 5.48 -32.44 4.53
N LEU A 216 5.43 -31.10 4.66
CA LEU A 216 4.79 -30.43 5.79
C LEU A 216 3.38 -29.95 5.47
N ILE A 217 3.13 -29.59 4.20
CA ILE A 217 1.88 -28.98 3.75
C ILE A 217 1.19 -29.96 2.79
N PRO A 218 -0.15 -30.15 2.85
CA PRO A 218 -0.89 -30.96 1.91
C PRO A 218 -0.58 -30.55 0.46
N ALA A 219 -0.47 -31.57 -0.41
CA ALA A 219 -0.08 -31.40 -1.81
C ALA A 219 -0.87 -30.31 -2.57
N PRO A 220 -2.18 -30.11 -2.33
CA PRO A 220 -2.93 -29.07 -3.02
C PRO A 220 -2.42 -27.65 -2.70
N PHE A 221 -2.20 -27.34 -1.42
CA PHE A 221 -1.73 -26.02 -0.99
C PHE A 221 -0.28 -25.77 -1.41
N TYR A 222 0.57 -26.81 -1.38
CA TYR A 222 1.95 -26.71 -1.85
C TYR A 222 2.01 -26.33 -3.35
N ARG A 223 1.21 -27.00 -4.19
CA ARG A 223 1.12 -26.71 -5.63
C ARG A 223 0.55 -25.32 -5.91
N GLY A 224 -0.49 -24.90 -5.20
CA GLY A 224 -1.07 -23.56 -5.34
C GLY A 224 -0.08 -22.47 -4.94
N LEU A 225 0.67 -22.69 -3.85
CA LEU A 225 1.72 -21.79 -3.40
C LEU A 225 2.87 -21.70 -4.41
N LEU A 226 3.30 -22.82 -4.99
CA LEU A 226 4.28 -22.83 -6.08
C LEU A 226 3.79 -22.01 -7.28
N ALA A 227 2.54 -22.22 -7.73
CA ALA A 227 1.98 -21.49 -8.87
C ALA A 227 1.92 -19.97 -8.62
N LEU A 228 1.65 -19.52 -7.39
CA LEU A 228 1.68 -18.10 -7.03
C LEU A 228 3.09 -17.52 -6.87
N LEU A 229 4.07 -18.36 -6.55
CA LEU A 229 5.46 -17.95 -6.38
C LEU A 229 6.24 -17.97 -7.69
N ASP A 230 5.86 -18.85 -8.60
CA ASP A 230 6.48 -18.98 -9.91
C ASP A 230 6.28 -17.72 -10.76
N THR A 231 7.31 -17.38 -11.53
CA THR A 231 7.29 -16.32 -12.55
C THR A 231 6.78 -16.82 -13.91
N GLY A 232 6.32 -18.07 -13.99
CA GLY A 232 5.72 -18.68 -15.18
C GLY A 232 4.50 -17.95 -15.76
N GLN A 233 4.03 -18.42 -16.93
CA GLN A 233 2.96 -17.76 -17.68
C GLN A 233 1.59 -17.93 -17.00
N LEU A 234 0.66 -17.01 -17.32
CA LEU A 234 -0.69 -17.04 -16.76
C LEU A 234 -1.46 -18.36 -17.04
N PRO A 235 -1.40 -18.96 -18.25
CA PRO A 235 -2.11 -20.21 -18.53
C PRO A 235 -1.68 -21.37 -17.62
N ASP A 236 -0.38 -21.49 -17.35
CA ASP A 236 0.16 -22.54 -16.47
C ASP A 236 -0.38 -22.39 -15.05
N LYS A 237 -0.48 -21.14 -14.58
CA LYS A 237 -1.04 -20.82 -13.26
C LYS A 237 -2.53 -21.13 -13.18
N LEU A 238 -3.28 -20.80 -14.22
CA LEU A 238 -4.72 -21.12 -14.30
C LEU A 238 -4.93 -22.63 -14.26
N GLN A 239 -4.20 -23.39 -15.09
CA GLN A 239 -4.30 -24.83 -15.13
C GLN A 239 -3.94 -25.46 -13.77
N ALA A 240 -2.89 -24.95 -13.11
CA ALA A 240 -2.52 -25.40 -11.78
C ALA A 240 -3.66 -25.16 -10.77
N PHE A 241 -4.26 -23.97 -10.73
CA PHE A 241 -5.35 -23.65 -9.81
C PHE A 241 -6.65 -24.39 -10.12
N ASP A 242 -7.02 -24.54 -11.39
CA ASP A 242 -8.23 -25.27 -11.79
C ASP A 242 -8.12 -26.77 -11.51
N SER A 243 -6.91 -27.34 -11.62
CA SER A 243 -6.65 -28.72 -11.21
C SER A 243 -6.73 -28.92 -9.70
N LEU A 244 -6.55 -27.86 -8.91
CA LEU A 244 -6.50 -27.90 -7.45
C LEU A 244 -7.87 -27.67 -6.79
N LEU A 245 -8.60 -26.66 -7.27
CA LEU A 245 -9.86 -26.21 -6.68
C LEU A 245 -11.08 -26.60 -7.52
N GLY A 246 -10.86 -27.19 -8.70
CA GLY A 246 -11.88 -27.37 -9.73
C GLY A 246 -11.98 -26.14 -10.65
N PRO A 247 -12.47 -26.31 -11.89
CA PRO A 247 -12.64 -25.20 -12.81
C PRO A 247 -13.70 -24.22 -12.29
N LEU A 248 -13.45 -22.93 -12.47
CA LEU A 248 -14.35 -21.88 -12.01
C LEU A 248 -15.53 -21.73 -13.01
N THR A 249 -16.55 -22.56 -12.86
CA THR A 249 -17.76 -22.56 -13.69
C THR A 249 -18.70 -21.43 -13.27
N ALA A 250 -18.98 -20.49 -14.19
CA ALA A 250 -19.81 -19.30 -13.99
C ALA A 250 -19.22 -18.26 -13.02
N ALA A 251 -17.99 -17.82 -13.29
CA ALA A 251 -17.36 -16.71 -12.58
C ALA A 251 -18.21 -15.43 -12.68
N GLU A 252 -18.51 -14.79 -11.54
CA GLU A 252 -18.89 -13.38 -11.58
C GLU A 252 -17.78 -12.56 -12.27
N PRO A 253 -18.10 -11.51 -13.03
CA PRO A 253 -17.08 -10.65 -13.62
C PRO A 253 -16.14 -10.12 -12.53
N ILE A 254 -14.83 -10.14 -12.80
CA ILE A 254 -13.84 -9.76 -11.78
C ILE A 254 -14.06 -8.33 -11.28
N GLN A 255 -14.49 -7.41 -12.14
CA GLN A 255 -14.80 -6.04 -11.74
C GLN A 255 -15.96 -6.00 -10.73
N THR A 256 -16.97 -6.86 -10.89
CA THR A 256 -18.09 -6.96 -9.94
C THR A 256 -17.62 -7.47 -8.59
N LEU A 257 -16.75 -8.49 -8.56
CA LEU A 257 -16.13 -8.99 -7.32
C LEU A 257 -15.36 -7.87 -6.61
N LEU A 258 -14.49 -7.17 -7.34
CA LEU A 258 -13.66 -6.10 -6.80
C LEU A 258 -14.51 -4.94 -6.23
N VAL A 259 -15.57 -4.54 -6.93
CA VAL A 259 -16.48 -3.48 -6.49
C VAL A 259 -17.34 -3.93 -5.30
N ARG A 260 -17.83 -5.17 -5.30
CA ARG A 260 -18.62 -5.73 -4.21
C ARG A 260 -17.85 -5.78 -2.89
N CYS A 261 -16.59 -6.22 -2.93
CA CYS A 261 -15.77 -6.30 -1.72
C CYS A 261 -15.16 -4.95 -1.33
N GLY A 262 -14.84 -4.09 -2.31
CA GLY A 262 -14.31 -2.75 -2.07
C GLY A 262 -12.98 -2.73 -1.30
N VAL A 263 -12.75 -1.65 -0.54
CA VAL A 263 -11.52 -1.44 0.24
C VAL A 263 -11.35 -2.38 1.43
N ALA A 264 -12.42 -3.06 1.81
CA ALA A 264 -12.34 -4.10 2.82
C ALA A 264 -11.52 -5.30 2.32
N ALA A 265 -11.41 -5.52 1.00
CA ALA A 265 -10.61 -6.62 0.45
C ALA A 265 -9.40 -6.14 -0.36
N PHE A 266 -9.55 -5.07 -1.13
CA PHE A 266 -8.58 -4.66 -2.14
C PHE A 266 -8.06 -3.25 -1.90
N SER A 267 -6.92 -2.92 -2.50
CA SER A 267 -6.41 -1.55 -2.44
C SER A 267 -7.33 -0.57 -3.17
N ALA A 268 -7.36 0.68 -2.71
CA ALA A 268 -8.18 1.74 -3.30
C ALA A 268 -7.91 1.93 -4.81
N TRP A 269 -6.64 1.77 -5.23
CA TRP A 269 -6.29 1.79 -6.65
C TRP A 269 -6.99 0.68 -7.44
N THR A 270 -6.92 -0.57 -6.98
CA THR A 270 -7.57 -1.71 -7.64
C THR A 270 -9.08 -1.51 -7.72
N VAL A 271 -9.72 -1.07 -6.63
CA VAL A 271 -11.16 -0.76 -6.62
C VAL A 271 -11.50 0.36 -7.60
N GLY A 272 -10.69 1.42 -7.65
CA GLY A 272 -10.86 2.52 -8.60
C GLY A 272 -10.75 2.08 -10.06
N VAL A 273 -9.74 1.25 -10.38
CA VAL A 273 -9.60 0.65 -11.73
C VAL A 273 -10.83 -0.19 -12.06
N ALA A 274 -11.25 -1.06 -11.14
CA ALA A 274 -12.43 -1.90 -11.30
C ALA A 274 -13.67 -1.06 -11.57
N LEU A 275 -13.97 -0.04 -10.75
CA LEU A 275 -15.11 0.87 -10.92
C LEU A 275 -15.14 1.51 -12.32
N ARG A 276 -14.00 2.04 -12.80
CA ARG A 276 -13.92 2.67 -14.12
C ARG A 276 -14.22 1.70 -15.25
N GLN A 277 -13.81 0.45 -15.13
CA GLN A 277 -14.04 -0.60 -16.12
C GLN A 277 -15.35 -1.38 -15.89
N TRP A 278 -16.00 -1.18 -14.75
CA TRP A 278 -17.17 -1.95 -14.32
C TRP A 278 -18.41 -1.59 -15.11
N ARG A 279 -19.12 -2.61 -15.58
CA ARG A 279 -20.40 -2.48 -16.29
C ARG A 279 -21.51 -3.03 -15.40
N PRO A 280 -22.15 -2.18 -14.57
CA PRO A 280 -23.17 -2.64 -13.64
C PRO A 280 -24.38 -3.22 -14.36
N GLN A 281 -24.92 -4.29 -13.78
CA GLN A 281 -26.18 -4.91 -14.14
C GLN A 281 -27.23 -4.58 -13.05
N PRO A 282 -28.53 -4.69 -13.32
CA PRO A 282 -29.57 -4.31 -12.36
C PRO A 282 -29.46 -5.00 -10.99
N ASP A 283 -28.96 -6.23 -10.96
CA ASP A 283 -28.70 -7.04 -9.76
C ASP A 283 -27.43 -6.62 -8.99
N THR A 284 -26.46 -6.00 -9.66
CA THR A 284 -25.14 -5.66 -9.08
C THR A 284 -24.95 -4.16 -8.84
N VAL A 285 -25.80 -3.31 -9.41
CA VAL A 285 -25.67 -1.84 -9.36
C VAL A 285 -25.70 -1.28 -7.93
N ALA A 286 -26.38 -1.95 -7.00
CA ALA A 286 -26.44 -1.59 -5.59
C ALA A 286 -25.04 -1.51 -4.94
N HIS A 287 -24.05 -2.25 -5.46
CA HIS A 287 -22.67 -2.18 -4.99
C HIS A 287 -21.99 -0.84 -5.25
N LEU A 288 -22.54 0.04 -6.11
CA LEU A 288 -22.01 1.38 -6.34
C LEU A 288 -22.18 2.30 -5.12
N TYR A 289 -23.27 2.12 -4.35
CA TYR A 289 -23.70 3.07 -3.33
C TYR A 289 -22.63 3.38 -2.26
N PRO A 290 -21.97 2.39 -1.63
CA PRO A 290 -20.94 2.67 -0.62
C PRO A 290 -19.74 3.46 -1.16
N HIS A 291 -19.42 3.31 -2.46
CA HIS A 291 -18.26 3.95 -3.06
C HIS A 291 -18.47 5.44 -3.38
N LEU A 292 -19.72 5.86 -3.61
CA LEU A 292 -20.07 7.27 -3.84
C LEU A 292 -19.80 8.14 -2.60
N PHE A 293 -19.88 7.55 -1.41
CA PHE A 293 -19.63 8.21 -0.13
C PHE A 293 -18.31 7.79 0.52
N SER A 294 -17.41 7.16 -0.25
CA SER A 294 -16.10 6.75 0.25
C SER A 294 -15.30 7.96 0.73
N ALA A 295 -14.58 7.81 1.84
CA ALA A 295 -13.63 8.80 2.32
C ALA A 295 -12.45 8.97 1.34
N ASP A 296 -12.06 7.89 0.65
CA ASP A 296 -10.97 7.91 -0.32
C ASP A 296 -11.39 8.69 -1.60
N PRO A 297 -10.70 9.81 -1.92
CA PRO A 297 -11.03 10.61 -3.09
C PRO A 297 -10.93 9.84 -4.42
N LEU A 298 -9.98 8.90 -4.57
CA LEU A 298 -9.83 8.12 -5.80
C LEU A 298 -11.06 7.26 -6.08
N ILE A 299 -11.58 6.62 -5.04
CA ILE A 299 -12.75 5.75 -5.13
C ILE A 299 -13.98 6.58 -5.41
N ARG A 300 -14.13 7.68 -4.66
CA ARG A 300 -15.24 8.61 -4.82
C ARG A 300 -15.28 9.18 -6.24
N GLU A 301 -14.17 9.70 -6.75
CA GLU A 301 -14.03 10.17 -8.14
C GLU A 301 -14.39 9.08 -9.16
N SER A 302 -13.86 7.86 -8.96
CA SER A 302 -14.13 6.73 -9.86
C SER A 302 -15.61 6.30 -9.83
N ALA A 303 -16.24 6.30 -8.65
CA ALA A 303 -17.65 5.97 -8.48
C ALA A 303 -18.58 7.03 -9.10
N TYR A 304 -18.27 8.32 -8.91
CA TYR A 304 -19.00 9.42 -9.55
C TYR A 304 -18.93 9.33 -11.08
N ALA A 305 -17.77 8.96 -11.64
CA ALA A 305 -17.66 8.73 -13.08
C ALA A 305 -18.58 7.59 -13.57
N VAL A 306 -18.80 6.55 -12.76
CA VAL A 306 -19.79 5.50 -13.06
C VAL A 306 -21.21 6.03 -12.94
N TRP A 307 -21.53 6.79 -11.90
CA TRP A 307 -22.84 7.39 -11.69
C TRP A 307 -23.25 8.29 -12.85
N GLN A 308 -22.35 9.17 -13.31
CA GLN A 308 -22.62 10.11 -14.41
C GLN A 308 -22.88 9.43 -15.76
N ARG A 309 -22.23 8.30 -16.04
CA ARG A 309 -22.42 7.55 -17.30
C ARG A 309 -23.61 6.58 -17.25
N LEU A 310 -24.11 6.25 -16.05
CA LEU A 310 -25.12 5.21 -15.84
C LEU A 310 -26.45 5.48 -16.56
N PRO A 311 -27.03 6.71 -16.52
CA PRO A 311 -28.29 7.01 -17.22
C PRO A 311 -28.22 6.75 -18.72
N VAL A 312 -27.08 7.05 -19.33
CA VAL A 312 -26.87 6.92 -20.78
C VAL A 312 -26.54 5.50 -21.18
N GLN A 313 -25.68 4.81 -20.43
CA GLN A 313 -25.18 3.50 -20.80
C GLN A 313 -26.10 2.35 -20.37
N ARG A 314 -26.80 2.48 -19.24
CA ARG A 314 -27.58 1.41 -18.60
C ARG A 314 -28.79 2.00 -17.83
N PRO A 315 -29.83 2.48 -18.52
CA PRO A 315 -30.98 3.12 -17.87
C PRO A 315 -31.70 2.21 -16.87
N ALA A 316 -31.89 0.92 -17.20
CA ALA A 316 -32.52 -0.03 -16.27
C ALA A 316 -31.77 -0.20 -14.93
N ALA A 317 -30.44 -0.16 -14.96
CA ALA A 317 -29.63 -0.23 -13.74
C ALA A 317 -29.69 1.09 -12.96
N TYR A 318 -29.72 2.23 -13.66
CA TYR A 318 -29.91 3.55 -13.05
C TYR A 318 -31.26 3.65 -12.32
N ASP A 319 -32.34 3.25 -12.97
CA ASP A 319 -33.69 3.27 -12.39
C ASP A 319 -33.79 2.37 -11.16
N THR A 320 -33.19 1.17 -11.23
CA THR A 320 -33.12 0.24 -10.08
C THR A 320 -32.38 0.86 -8.91
N LEU A 321 -31.24 1.53 -9.17
CA LEU A 321 -30.44 2.16 -8.13
C LEU A 321 -31.16 3.35 -7.49
N LEU A 322 -31.85 4.18 -8.29
CA LEU A 322 -32.66 5.30 -7.80
C LEU A 322 -33.89 4.84 -7.01
N ALA A 323 -34.53 3.75 -7.44
CA ALA A 323 -35.64 3.16 -6.71
C ALA A 323 -35.20 2.67 -5.33
N GLN A 324 -33.98 2.12 -5.22
CA GLN A 324 -33.42 1.68 -3.96
C GLN A 324 -32.90 2.85 -3.09
N TYR A 325 -32.30 3.88 -3.72
CA TYR A 325 -31.71 5.02 -3.03
C TYR A 325 -32.13 6.35 -3.67
N PRO A 326 -33.34 6.86 -3.33
CA PRO A 326 -33.87 8.10 -3.92
C PRO A 326 -33.01 9.35 -3.68
N ALA A 327 -32.25 9.36 -2.58
CA ALA A 327 -31.33 10.45 -2.22
C ALA A 327 -30.20 10.68 -3.24
N LEU A 328 -29.92 9.70 -4.11
CA LEU A 328 -28.92 9.87 -5.16
C LEU A 328 -29.38 10.85 -6.26
N ALA A 329 -30.70 11.06 -6.42
CA ALA A 329 -31.23 12.00 -7.42
C ALA A 329 -30.78 13.46 -7.15
N SER A 330 -30.51 13.79 -5.89
CA SER A 330 -30.00 15.11 -5.49
C SER A 330 -28.48 15.26 -5.58
N LEU A 331 -27.72 14.18 -5.85
CA LEU A 331 -26.28 14.28 -6.10
C LEU A 331 -26.07 14.97 -7.44
N SER A 332 -25.82 16.27 -7.38
CA SER A 332 -25.63 17.10 -8.56
C SER A 332 -24.39 16.67 -9.33
N ILE A 333 -24.49 16.71 -10.66
CA ILE A 333 -23.40 16.34 -11.60
C ILE A 333 -22.14 17.21 -11.39
N ASN A 334 -22.26 18.33 -10.66
CA ASN A 334 -21.20 19.31 -10.40
C ASN A 334 -20.52 19.20 -9.03
N ASP A 335 -20.92 18.27 -8.15
CA ASP A 335 -20.33 18.08 -6.81
C ASP A 335 -19.01 17.29 -6.86
N SER A 336 -18.20 17.49 -7.91
CA SER A 336 -16.78 17.15 -7.89
C SER A 336 -16.06 18.10 -6.93
N GLY A 337 -16.28 17.92 -5.62
CA GLY A 337 -15.67 18.66 -4.52
C GLY A 337 -14.17 18.41 -4.41
N SER A 338 -13.42 18.77 -5.44
CA SER A 338 -11.97 18.85 -5.49
C SER A 338 -11.62 20.27 -5.95
N GLU A 339 -11.08 21.08 -5.05
CA GLU A 339 -10.41 22.35 -5.37
C GLU A 339 -9.22 22.14 -6.33
N SER A 340 -8.76 20.90 -6.52
CA SER A 340 -7.73 20.55 -7.52
C SER A 340 -8.35 20.28 -8.89
N CYS A 341 -7.78 20.88 -9.92
CA CYS A 341 -8.21 20.72 -11.32
C CYS A 341 -7.82 19.34 -11.91
N ILE A 342 -7.06 18.53 -11.17
CA ILE A 342 -6.42 17.30 -11.66
C ILE A 342 -6.88 16.13 -10.80
N SER A 343 -7.55 15.15 -11.41
CA SER A 343 -8.04 13.95 -10.71
C SER A 343 -6.90 13.16 -10.06
N VAL A 344 -7.20 12.42 -8.98
CA VAL A 344 -6.22 11.58 -8.28
C VAL A 344 -5.55 10.60 -9.24
N GLN A 345 -6.31 10.05 -10.19
CA GLN A 345 -5.77 9.16 -11.21
C GLN A 345 -4.75 9.87 -12.11
N ALA A 346 -5.03 11.09 -12.56
CA ALA A 346 -4.09 11.86 -13.37
C ALA A 346 -2.81 12.16 -12.60
N ARG A 347 -2.90 12.45 -11.30
CA ARG A 347 -1.74 12.64 -10.40
C ARG A 347 -0.89 11.37 -10.30
N VAL A 348 -1.51 10.19 -10.16
CA VAL A 348 -0.79 8.89 -10.18
C VAL A 348 -0.06 8.68 -11.51
N ARG A 349 -0.71 8.97 -12.64
CA ARG A 349 -0.08 8.85 -13.96
C ARG A 349 1.09 9.82 -14.15
N MET A 350 0.97 11.05 -13.66
CA MET A 350 2.06 12.02 -13.66
C MET A 350 3.25 11.50 -12.87
N LEU A 351 3.04 11.00 -11.65
CA LEU A 351 4.10 10.35 -10.87
C LEU A 351 4.74 9.21 -11.64
N LYS A 352 3.93 8.29 -12.20
CA LYS A 352 4.41 7.15 -13.00
C LYS A 352 5.23 7.59 -14.21
N GLY A 353 4.91 8.73 -14.83
CA GLY A 353 5.66 9.30 -15.94
C GLY A 353 7.05 9.81 -15.55
N THR A 354 7.27 10.13 -14.27
CA THR A 354 8.57 10.57 -13.79
C THR A 354 9.58 9.42 -13.79
N THR A 355 10.82 9.77 -14.10
CA THR A 355 11.91 8.79 -14.12
C THR A 355 12.28 8.24 -12.72
N LEU A 356 11.91 8.94 -11.63
CA LEU A 356 12.05 8.47 -10.24
C LEU A 356 11.01 7.39 -9.89
N PHE A 357 9.77 7.52 -10.36
CA PHE A 357 8.66 6.63 -9.97
C PHE A 357 8.19 5.68 -11.08
N ALA A 358 8.84 5.67 -12.26
CA ALA A 358 8.46 4.85 -13.41
C ALA A 358 8.27 3.35 -13.13
N GLU A 359 9.12 2.75 -12.30
CA GLU A 359 9.01 1.33 -11.95
C GLU A 359 8.16 1.08 -10.68
N THR A 360 7.57 2.14 -10.11
CA THR A 360 6.76 2.03 -8.89
C THR A 360 5.33 1.64 -9.26
N PRO A 361 4.74 0.61 -8.62
CA PRO A 361 3.35 0.23 -8.87
C PRO A 361 2.38 1.37 -8.58
N GLU A 362 1.33 1.48 -9.38
CA GLU A 362 0.31 2.51 -9.28
C GLU A 362 -0.44 2.43 -7.94
N ASN A 363 -0.67 1.21 -7.42
CA ASN A 363 -1.23 0.97 -6.09
C ASN A 363 -0.39 1.61 -4.97
N VAL A 364 0.92 1.70 -5.18
CA VAL A 364 1.84 2.37 -4.27
C VAL A 364 1.78 3.88 -4.48
N LEU A 365 1.81 4.35 -5.73
CA LEU A 365 1.75 5.78 -6.03
C LEU A 365 0.45 6.43 -5.58
N ALA A 366 -0.68 5.70 -5.64
CA ALA A 366 -1.97 6.15 -5.13
C ALA A 366 -1.94 6.49 -3.63
N ALA A 367 -0.99 5.92 -2.87
CA ALA A 367 -0.78 6.25 -1.46
C ALA A 367 -0.04 7.57 -1.23
N ILE A 368 0.73 8.02 -2.22
CA ILE A 368 1.55 9.24 -2.15
C ILE A 368 0.72 10.45 -2.59
N VAL A 369 -0.23 10.27 -3.51
CA VAL A 369 -1.04 11.38 -4.02
C VAL A 369 -1.75 12.20 -2.93
N PRO A 370 -2.34 11.63 -1.87
CA PRO A 370 -3.01 12.39 -0.82
C PRO A 370 -2.10 13.34 -0.03
N ILE A 371 -0.81 13.03 0.09
CA ILE A 371 0.17 13.87 0.81
C ILE A 371 0.84 14.92 -0.09
N MET A 372 0.59 14.87 -1.39
CA MET A 372 1.09 15.88 -2.32
C MET A 372 0.24 17.15 -2.23
N GLN A 373 0.89 18.30 -2.09
CA GLN A 373 0.24 19.61 -2.02
C GLN A 373 0.28 20.28 -3.40
N GLU A 374 -0.84 20.84 -3.85
CA GLU A 374 -0.83 21.69 -5.04
C GLU A 374 -0.27 23.06 -4.69
N VAL A 375 0.69 23.53 -5.48
CA VAL A 375 1.33 24.84 -5.33
C VAL A 375 1.32 25.59 -6.66
N THR A 376 1.17 26.90 -6.58
CA THR A 376 1.18 27.80 -7.74
C THR A 376 2.29 28.84 -7.59
N PHE A 377 2.89 29.21 -8.71
CA PHE A 377 3.95 30.21 -8.78
C PHE A 377 3.65 31.19 -9.92
N GLU A 378 3.86 32.47 -9.64
CA GLU A 378 3.75 33.53 -10.64
C GLU A 378 4.96 33.53 -11.60
N ALA A 379 4.83 34.25 -12.72
CA ALA A 379 5.94 34.42 -13.65
C ALA A 379 7.16 35.06 -12.95
N ALA A 380 8.35 34.54 -13.25
CA ALA A 380 9.62 34.93 -12.65
C ALA A 380 9.74 34.69 -11.12
N ALA A 381 8.78 33.99 -10.49
CA ALA A 381 8.89 33.63 -9.09
C ALA A 381 10.03 32.62 -8.87
N GLU A 382 10.87 32.89 -7.87
CA GLU A 382 11.88 31.94 -7.40
C GLU A 382 11.21 30.89 -6.52
N ILE A 383 11.31 29.62 -6.91
CA ILE A 383 10.72 28.48 -6.21
C ILE A 383 11.61 28.06 -5.04
N PHE A 384 12.93 28.04 -5.26
CA PHE A 384 13.93 27.92 -4.22
C PHE A 384 15.28 28.44 -4.70
N HIS A 385 16.12 28.86 -3.75
CA HIS A 385 17.47 29.36 -4.00
C HIS A 385 18.55 28.29 -3.76
N LYS A 386 19.66 28.34 -4.49
CA LYS A 386 20.86 27.53 -4.23
C LYS A 386 21.35 27.72 -2.79
N GLY A 387 21.71 26.63 -2.12
CA GLY A 387 22.20 26.64 -0.73
C GLY A 387 21.09 26.76 0.31
N THR A 388 19.81 26.93 -0.08
CA THR A 388 18.71 26.82 0.88
C THR A 388 18.57 25.38 1.32
N LEU A 389 18.28 25.20 2.61
CA LEU A 389 17.80 23.93 3.10
C LEU A 389 16.36 23.78 2.63
N GLY A 390 16.08 22.77 1.82
CA GLY A 390 14.72 22.51 1.36
C GLY A 390 14.59 21.06 1.01
N ALA A 391 13.66 20.37 1.66
CA ALA A 391 13.50 18.92 1.54
C ALA A 391 12.16 18.61 0.85
N SER A 392 12.02 19.05 -0.40
CA SER A 392 10.78 18.88 -1.17
C SER A 392 11.07 18.57 -2.63
N LEU A 393 10.26 17.69 -3.20
CA LEU A 393 10.19 17.39 -4.63
C LEU A 393 9.04 18.19 -5.25
N PHE A 394 9.25 18.71 -6.46
CA PHE A 394 8.19 19.36 -7.24
C PHE A 394 7.97 18.63 -8.56
N ILE A 395 6.70 18.45 -8.94
CA ILE A 395 6.28 17.86 -10.21
C ILE A 395 5.45 18.90 -10.94
N VAL A 396 5.91 19.33 -12.12
CA VAL A 396 5.25 20.39 -12.89
C VAL A 396 4.00 19.83 -13.56
N CYS A 397 2.88 20.49 -13.35
CA CYS A 397 1.60 20.15 -14.00
C CYS A 397 1.30 21.08 -15.16
N GLN A 398 1.66 22.35 -15.02
CA GLN A 398 1.44 23.39 -16.01
C GLN A 398 2.54 24.44 -15.90
N GLY A 399 2.95 25.02 -17.04
CA GLY A 399 4.01 26.01 -17.11
C GLY A 399 5.40 25.38 -17.26
N ALA A 400 6.44 26.19 -17.07
CA ALA A 400 7.83 25.76 -17.17
C ALA A 400 8.69 26.37 -16.06
N VAL A 401 9.64 25.60 -15.55
CA VAL A 401 10.59 26.00 -14.52
C VAL A 401 12.01 25.80 -15.05
N THR A 402 12.88 26.80 -14.91
CA THR A 402 14.28 26.68 -15.28
C THR A 402 15.15 26.67 -14.04
N VAL A 403 16.12 25.76 -14.00
CA VAL A 403 17.10 25.62 -12.92
C VAL A 403 18.43 26.25 -13.35
N PHE A 404 18.98 27.10 -12.48
CA PHE A 404 20.17 27.89 -12.71
C PHE A 404 21.26 27.60 -11.66
N ASP A 405 22.52 27.56 -12.10
CA ASP A 405 23.68 27.66 -11.23
C ASP A 405 24.39 29.00 -11.47
N GLY A 406 24.16 29.97 -10.59
CA GLY A 406 24.53 31.37 -10.84
C GLY A 406 23.78 31.90 -12.06
N ALA A 407 24.52 32.41 -13.05
CA ALA A 407 23.94 32.92 -14.30
C ALA A 407 23.69 31.84 -15.36
N ARG A 408 24.16 30.60 -15.15
CA ARG A 408 24.08 29.53 -16.14
C ARG A 408 22.78 28.75 -15.98
N SER A 409 21.96 28.69 -17.04
CA SER A 409 20.83 27.75 -17.11
C SER A 409 21.34 26.32 -17.28
N LEU A 410 20.87 25.41 -16.42
CA LEU A 410 21.22 23.99 -16.43
C LEU A 410 20.18 23.16 -17.18
N ALA A 411 18.89 23.37 -16.88
CA ALA A 411 17.79 22.63 -17.46
C ALA A 411 16.46 23.38 -17.29
N THR A 412 15.51 23.13 -18.20
CA THR A 412 14.12 23.59 -18.12
C THR A 412 13.21 22.37 -18.01
N PHE A 413 12.26 22.42 -17.07
CA PHE A 413 11.31 21.38 -16.72
C PHE A 413 9.89 21.85 -17.07
N GLY A 414 9.18 21.09 -17.89
CA GLY A 414 7.80 21.35 -18.30
C GLY A 414 6.79 20.37 -17.69
N PRO A 415 5.53 20.35 -18.15
CA PRO A 415 4.50 19.46 -17.62
C PRO A 415 4.92 17.98 -17.67
N GLY A 416 4.82 17.30 -16.53
CA GLY A 416 5.25 15.90 -16.35
C GLY A 416 6.70 15.75 -15.87
N ASP A 417 7.51 16.79 -15.99
CA ASP A 417 8.86 16.81 -15.44
C ASP A 417 8.84 17.10 -13.93
N PHE A 418 9.95 16.78 -13.26
CA PHE A 418 10.12 16.99 -11.83
C PHE A 418 11.50 17.55 -11.53
N PHE A 419 11.61 18.32 -10.45
CA PHE A 419 12.86 18.93 -10.01
C PHE A 419 12.96 18.95 -8.48
N GLY A 420 14.19 19.02 -7.97
CA GLY A 420 14.47 18.92 -6.54
C GLY A 420 14.56 17.49 -5.99
N GLU A 421 14.72 16.49 -6.87
CA GLU A 421 14.78 15.04 -6.53
C GLU A 421 15.75 14.70 -5.40
N LEU A 422 16.96 15.23 -5.48
CA LEU A 422 18.04 14.92 -4.53
C LEU A 422 17.65 15.29 -3.10
N ALA A 423 16.91 16.38 -2.93
CA ALA A 423 16.55 16.86 -1.60
C ALA A 423 15.43 16.04 -0.93
N LEU A 424 14.75 15.18 -1.69
CA LEU A 424 13.80 14.22 -1.13
C LEU A 424 14.53 13.05 -0.46
N LEU A 425 15.74 12.69 -0.92
CA LEU A 425 16.47 11.51 -0.44
C LEU A 425 17.65 11.86 0.46
N ASP A 426 18.21 13.06 0.28
CA ASP A 426 19.34 13.58 1.04
C ASP A 426 19.04 15.01 1.46
N ALA A 427 19.17 15.32 2.75
CA ALA A 427 18.87 16.65 3.29
C ALA A 427 20.01 17.65 3.05
N GLU A 428 20.66 17.56 1.89
CA GLU A 428 21.70 18.49 1.47
C GLU A 428 21.08 19.83 1.00
N PRO A 429 21.81 20.95 1.12
CA PRO A 429 21.40 22.23 0.56
C PRO A 429 21.13 22.13 -0.94
N ARG A 430 20.14 22.89 -1.44
CA ARG A 430 19.81 22.92 -2.88
C ARG A 430 21.06 23.22 -3.71
N SER A 431 21.34 22.40 -4.72
CA SER A 431 22.52 22.55 -5.57
C SER A 431 22.42 23.69 -6.59
N ALA A 432 21.20 24.18 -6.85
CA ALA A 432 20.88 25.18 -7.86
C ALA A 432 19.61 25.98 -7.46
N THR A 433 19.38 27.11 -8.13
CA THR A 433 18.18 27.96 -7.97
C THR A 433 17.13 27.57 -9.00
N ALA A 434 15.85 27.49 -8.63
CA ALA A 434 14.75 27.19 -9.55
C ALA A 434 13.82 28.40 -9.72
N VAL A 435 13.54 28.80 -10.96
CA VAL A 435 12.74 29.99 -11.27
C VAL A 435 11.64 29.65 -12.28
N ALA A 436 10.41 30.08 -12.01
CA ALA A 436 9.27 29.93 -12.90
C ALA A 436 9.41 30.83 -14.15
N GLN A 437 9.24 30.26 -15.35
CA GLN A 437 9.32 30.98 -16.63
C GLN A 437 7.99 31.62 -17.07
N GLY A 438 6.96 31.52 -16.22
CA GLY A 438 5.59 31.97 -16.44
C GLY A 438 4.73 31.48 -15.27
N PRO A 439 3.39 31.62 -15.32
CA PRO A 439 2.51 30.98 -14.35
C PRO A 439 2.73 29.47 -14.33
N VAL A 440 3.13 28.93 -13.18
CA VAL A 440 3.41 27.50 -12.98
C VAL A 440 2.45 26.93 -11.95
N ARG A 441 1.93 25.74 -12.24
CA ARG A 441 1.25 24.88 -11.25
C ARG A 441 2.06 23.61 -11.09
N ALA A 442 2.31 23.22 -9.86
CA ALA A 442 3.08 22.03 -9.55
C ALA A 442 2.50 21.30 -8.34
N PHE A 443 2.83 20.02 -8.20
CA PHE A 443 2.65 19.30 -6.96
C PHE A 443 3.95 19.28 -6.18
N ARG A 444 3.88 19.71 -4.92
CA ARG A 444 4.94 19.63 -3.93
C ARG A 444 4.76 18.37 -3.10
N LEU A 445 5.83 17.61 -2.93
CA LEU A 445 5.93 16.48 -2.02
C LEU A 445 7.04 16.75 -1.02
N ASP A 446 6.67 16.91 0.25
CA ASP A 446 7.63 17.15 1.31
C ASP A 446 8.29 15.85 1.78
N GLN A 447 9.56 15.97 2.18
CA GLN A 447 10.37 14.85 2.63
C GLN A 447 9.75 14.20 3.87
N ALA A 448 9.35 14.98 4.87
CA ALA A 448 8.75 14.41 6.09
C ALA A 448 7.54 13.52 5.76
N ASP A 449 6.58 14.04 5.00
CA ASP A 449 5.39 13.30 4.59
C ASP A 449 5.73 12.07 3.73
N PHE A 450 6.70 12.22 2.82
CA PHE A 450 7.15 11.11 2.00
C PHE A 450 7.79 9.99 2.84
N TYR A 451 8.64 10.35 3.81
CA TYR A 451 9.25 9.38 4.73
C TYR A 451 8.20 8.71 5.61
N ASP A 452 7.19 9.44 6.08
CA ASP A 452 6.09 8.84 6.83
C ASP A 452 5.37 7.77 6.01
N VAL A 453 5.07 8.05 4.72
CA VAL A 453 4.49 7.06 3.81
C VAL A 453 5.45 5.88 3.54
N LEU A 454 6.76 6.13 3.38
CA LEU A 454 7.76 5.07 3.21
C LEU A 454 7.84 4.16 4.45
N GLU A 455 7.74 4.75 5.64
CA GLU A 455 7.82 4.04 6.91
C GLU A 455 6.56 3.23 7.19
N GLU A 456 5.38 3.77 6.84
CA GLU A 456 4.11 3.05 6.95
C GLU A 456 3.96 1.94 5.90
N ARG A 457 4.51 2.16 4.70
CA ARG A 457 4.36 1.27 3.56
C ARG A 457 5.72 0.77 3.09
N GLY A 458 6.29 -0.19 3.82
CA GLY A 458 7.62 -0.75 3.54
C GLY A 458 7.81 -1.35 2.13
N GLU A 459 6.73 -1.66 1.41
CA GLU A 459 6.74 -2.00 -0.02
C GLU A 459 7.16 -0.83 -0.93
N VAL A 460 6.73 0.38 -0.59
CA VAL A 460 7.05 1.64 -1.28
C VAL A 460 8.53 1.92 -1.16
N LEU A 461 9.06 1.86 0.06
CA LEU A 461 10.49 2.03 0.36
C LEU A 461 11.37 1.07 -0.44
N ARG A 462 11.04 -0.23 -0.43
CA ARG A 462 11.83 -1.24 -1.15
C ARG A 462 11.83 -1.00 -2.66
N THR A 463 10.70 -0.55 -3.19
CA THR A 463 10.55 -0.29 -4.63
C THR A 463 11.38 0.91 -5.03
N ILE A 464 11.27 2.03 -4.30
CA ILE A 464 12.07 3.24 -4.53
C ILE A 464 13.56 2.96 -4.36
N LEU A 465 13.98 2.27 -3.29
CA LEU A 465 15.39 1.88 -3.09
C LEU A 465 15.92 1.05 -4.25
N ARG A 466 15.12 0.13 -4.80
CA ARG A 466 15.51 -0.67 -5.96
C ARG A 466 15.70 0.19 -7.20
N VAL A 467 14.80 1.14 -7.45
CA VAL A 467 14.89 2.08 -8.58
C VAL A 467 16.14 2.95 -8.46
N LEU A 468 16.39 3.51 -7.27
CA LEU A 468 17.57 4.32 -6.99
C LEU A 468 18.88 3.53 -7.17
N CYS A 469 18.95 2.30 -6.63
CA CYS A 469 20.10 1.42 -6.83
C CYS A 469 20.34 1.10 -8.31
N ARG A 470 19.28 0.89 -9.11
CA ARG A 470 19.41 0.65 -10.57
C ARG A 470 19.90 1.90 -11.30
N ARG A 471 19.37 3.07 -10.95
CA ARG A 471 19.80 4.36 -11.51
C ARG A 471 21.28 4.62 -11.24
N LEU A 472 21.73 4.44 -10.00
CA LEU A 472 23.13 4.56 -9.60
C LEU A 472 24.03 3.63 -10.42
N ARG A 473 23.61 2.37 -10.65
CA ARG A 473 24.37 1.44 -11.51
C ARG A 473 24.47 1.94 -12.95
N ARG A 474 23.36 2.39 -13.55
CA ARG A 474 23.35 2.94 -14.92
C ARG A 474 24.24 4.17 -15.06
N GLN A 475 24.24 5.07 -14.07
CA GLN A 475 25.10 6.26 -14.08
C GLN A 475 26.59 5.88 -13.93
N ASN A 476 26.90 4.87 -13.11
CA ASN A 476 28.27 4.37 -12.97
C ASN A 476 28.75 3.58 -14.19
N GLU A 477 27.85 2.97 -14.97
CA GLU A 477 28.18 2.28 -16.25
C GLU A 477 28.41 3.28 -17.40
N GLN A 478 28.01 4.55 -17.23
CA GLN A 478 28.20 5.64 -18.20
C GLN A 478 29.40 6.53 -17.90
N LEU A 479 30.12 6.27 -16.80
CA LEU A 479 31.39 6.89 -16.42
C LEU A 479 32.54 5.93 -16.74
#